data_AF-A0A351ZAN1-F1
#
_entry.id   AF-A0A351ZAN1-F1
#
_cell.length_a   1.000
_cell.length_b   1.000
_cell.length_c   1.000
_cell.angle_alpha   90.00
_cell.angle_beta   90.00
_cell.angle_gamma   90.00
#
_symmetry.space_group_name_H-M   'P 1'
#
loop_
_entity.id
_entity.type
_entity.pdbx_description
1 polymer ?
#
loop_
_entity_poly.entity_id
_entity_poly.type
_entity_poly.pdbx_seq_one_letter_code
_entity_poly.pdbx_strand_id
1 'polypeptide(L)'
;MKRFLITAAGVMVLCFALVFAADKPTAVRPPPPRVPEMSAAGKVIAVSKTELRIERTLKGKVETMEFILENPFPTIAVGDQIKVHYREKDGRNLLIRVAPSKKTAVGKSKKEIPKKAKPGDAKAVPVTK
;
A
#
# COMPACT_ATOMS: atom_id res chain seq x y z
N MET A 1 56.16 -43.64 35.22
CA MET A 1 54.82 -43.58 34.58
C MET A 1 53.84 -42.61 35.24
N LYS A 2 53.89 -42.39 36.57
CA LYS A 2 52.91 -41.53 37.28
C LYS A 2 52.93 -40.04 36.89
N ARG A 3 54.10 -39.50 36.53
CA ARG A 3 54.27 -38.10 36.11
C ARG A 3 53.66 -37.82 34.72
N PHE A 4 53.84 -38.74 33.78
CA PHE A 4 53.22 -38.68 32.44
C PHE A 4 51.68 -38.69 32.51
N LEU A 5 51.11 -39.45 33.45
CA LEU A 5 49.67 -39.55 33.64
C LEU A 5 49.06 -38.23 34.18
N ILE A 6 49.80 -37.51 35.03
CA ILE A 6 49.38 -36.20 35.56
C ILE A 6 49.47 -35.12 34.46
N THR A 7 50.51 -35.16 33.62
CA THR A 7 50.65 -34.21 32.50
C THR A 7 49.57 -34.44 31.44
N ALA A 8 49.24 -35.69 31.12
CA ALA A 8 48.17 -36.02 30.18
C ALA A 8 46.79 -35.57 30.69
N ALA A 9 46.50 -35.75 31.98
CA ALA A 9 45.26 -35.29 32.59
C ALA A 9 45.13 -33.75 32.56
N GLY A 10 46.23 -33.03 32.84
CA GLY A 10 46.25 -31.56 32.78
C GLY A 10 46.04 -31.01 31.37
N VAL A 11 46.68 -31.61 30.36
CA VAL A 11 46.51 -31.23 28.95
C VAL A 11 45.09 -31.54 28.46
N MET A 12 44.50 -32.65 28.90
CA MET A 12 43.12 -32.98 28.58
C MET A 12 42.14 -31.94 29.15
N VAL A 13 42.30 -31.53 30.42
CA VAL A 13 41.46 -30.49 31.04
C VAL A 13 41.61 -29.14 30.33
N LEU A 14 42.82 -28.78 29.88
CA LEU A 14 43.07 -27.56 29.10
C LEU A 14 42.36 -27.60 27.72
N CYS A 15 42.33 -28.74 27.04
CA CYS A 15 41.62 -28.90 25.76
C CYS A 15 40.10 -28.79 25.90
N PHE A 16 39.50 -29.24 27.00
CA PHE A 16 38.05 -29.14 27.22
C PHE A 16 37.56 -27.70 27.42
N ALA A 17 38.40 -26.80 27.93
CA ALA A 17 38.04 -25.39 28.14
C ALA A 17 37.90 -24.60 26.82
N LEU A 18 38.51 -25.05 25.72
CA LEU A 18 38.45 -24.36 24.42
C LEU A 18 37.16 -24.63 23.63
N VAL A 19 36.40 -25.67 23.98
CA VAL A 19 35.15 -26.02 23.28
C VAL A 19 34.00 -25.06 23.61
N PHE A 20 34.04 -24.40 24.76
CA PHE A 20 32.95 -23.50 25.21
C PHE A 20 33.14 -22.03 24.82
N ALA A 21 34.24 -21.65 24.16
CA ALA A 21 34.50 -20.26 23.76
C ALA A 21 34.13 -19.95 22.29
N ALA A 22 33.61 -20.92 21.54
CA ALA A 22 33.29 -20.77 20.12
C ALA A 22 31.82 -20.45 19.81
N ASP A 23 30.94 -20.44 20.82
CA ASP A 23 29.53 -20.10 20.63
C ASP A 23 29.36 -18.57 20.56
N LYS A 24 29.65 -18.03 19.38
CA LYS A 24 29.34 -16.63 19.08
C LYS A 24 27.81 -16.55 18.93
N PRO A 25 27.11 -15.72 19.74
CA PRO A 25 25.69 -15.51 19.52
C PRO A 25 25.53 -15.00 18.08
N THR A 26 24.76 -15.73 17.29
CA THR A 26 24.38 -15.28 15.95
C THR A 26 23.74 -13.92 16.12
N ALA A 27 24.44 -12.87 15.69
CA ALA A 27 23.98 -11.50 15.82
C ALA A 27 22.67 -11.38 15.02
N VAL A 28 21.55 -11.45 15.74
CA VAL A 28 20.22 -11.19 15.18
C VAL A 28 20.25 -9.74 14.72
N ARG A 29 20.39 -9.55 13.41
CA ARG A 29 20.39 -8.22 12.80
C ARG A 29 19.10 -7.51 13.25
N PRO A 30 19.19 -6.30 13.83
CA PRO A 30 18.01 -5.55 14.20
C PRO A 30 17.12 -5.37 12.94
N PRO A 31 15.80 -5.56 13.06
CA PRO A 31 14.91 -5.28 11.94
C PRO A 31 15.11 -3.84 11.48
N PRO A 32 15.04 -3.57 10.17
CA PRO A 32 15.21 -2.22 9.66
C PRO A 32 14.20 -1.26 10.31
N PRO A 33 14.58 0.00 10.52
CA PRO A 33 13.71 1.00 11.13
C PRO A 33 12.40 1.12 10.34
N ARG A 34 11.28 1.07 11.05
CA ARG A 34 9.94 1.18 10.45
C ARG A 34 9.74 2.63 9.99
N VAL A 35 9.71 2.83 8.68
CA VAL A 35 9.35 4.12 8.09
C VAL A 35 7.85 4.34 8.34
N PRO A 36 7.42 5.51 8.85
CA PRO A 36 6.01 5.79 9.05
C PRO A 36 5.27 5.78 7.72
N GLU A 37 4.28 4.89 7.60
CA GLU A 37 3.38 4.81 6.44
C GLU A 37 2.07 5.55 6.75
N MET A 38 1.64 6.39 5.83
CA MET A 38 0.35 7.06 5.88
C MET A 38 -0.70 6.25 5.13
N SER A 39 -1.98 6.49 5.44
CA SER A 39 -3.06 5.85 4.69
C SER A 39 -4.17 6.83 4.32
N ALA A 40 -4.72 6.67 3.12
CA ALA A 40 -5.86 7.42 2.63
C ALA A 40 -6.89 6.46 2.02
N ALA A 41 -8.17 6.74 2.21
CA ALA A 41 -9.24 6.00 1.57
C ALA A 41 -10.01 6.93 0.64
N GLY A 42 -10.32 6.45 -0.56
CA GLY A 42 -10.95 7.25 -1.59
C GLY A 42 -11.51 6.41 -2.72
N LYS A 43 -12.14 7.06 -3.68
CA LYS A 43 -12.56 6.47 -4.94
C LYS A 43 -11.54 6.83 -6.02
N VAL A 44 -11.18 5.87 -6.86
CA VAL A 44 -10.22 6.11 -7.95
C VAL A 44 -10.88 6.97 -9.02
N ILE A 45 -10.24 8.08 -9.40
CA ILE A 45 -10.71 8.96 -10.47
C ILE A 45 -9.87 8.83 -11.74
N ALA A 46 -8.58 8.51 -11.60
CA ALA A 46 -7.68 8.30 -12.72
C ALA A 46 -6.56 7.37 -12.30
N VAL A 47 -6.15 6.49 -13.21
CA VAL A 47 -5.03 5.57 -13.03
C VAL A 47 -4.20 5.54 -14.30
N SER A 48 -2.89 5.70 -14.12
CA SER A 48 -1.86 5.66 -15.15
C SER A 48 -0.79 4.64 -14.76
N LYS A 49 0.19 4.39 -15.64
CA LYS A 49 1.32 3.48 -15.33
C LYS A 49 2.19 3.97 -14.17
N THR A 50 2.27 5.29 -13.98
CA THR A 50 3.18 5.97 -13.04
C THR A 50 2.44 6.77 -11.96
N GLU A 51 1.13 6.97 -12.09
CA GLU A 51 0.36 7.88 -11.26
C GLU A 51 -1.03 7.33 -10.96
N LEU A 52 -1.53 7.60 -9.76
CA LEU A 52 -2.87 7.26 -9.30
C LEU A 52 -3.49 8.48 -8.63
N ARG A 53 -4.71 8.81 -9.03
CA ARG A 53 -5.49 9.88 -8.40
C ARG A 53 -6.74 9.32 -7.77
N ILE A 54 -6.97 9.70 -6.52
CA ILE A 54 -8.19 9.35 -5.79
C ILE A 54 -8.92 10.61 -5.34
N GLU A 55 -10.25 10.53 -5.36
CA GLU A 55 -11.11 11.47 -4.64
C GLU A 55 -11.36 10.94 -3.22
N ARG A 56 -11.09 11.77 -2.22
CA ARG A 56 -11.49 11.51 -0.83
C ARG A 56 -12.46 12.58 -0.37
N THR A 57 -13.45 12.21 0.42
CA THR A 57 -14.37 13.18 1.03
C THR A 57 -14.00 13.36 2.49
N LEU A 58 -13.49 14.54 2.84
CA LEU A 58 -13.16 14.92 4.22
C LEU A 58 -14.12 16.01 4.70
N LYS A 59 -14.91 15.69 5.73
CA LYS A 59 -15.87 16.65 6.34
C LYS A 59 -16.74 17.38 5.31
N GLY A 60 -17.22 16.64 4.30
CA GLY A 60 -18.08 17.18 3.22
C GLY A 60 -17.34 17.89 2.09
N LYS A 61 -16.02 18.05 2.16
CA LYS A 61 -15.20 18.54 1.03
C LYS A 61 -14.61 17.38 0.26
N VAL A 62 -14.73 17.43 -1.06
CA VAL A 62 -14.05 16.49 -1.95
C VAL A 62 -12.65 17.03 -2.21
N GLU A 63 -11.64 16.23 -1.91
CA GLU A 63 -10.24 16.52 -2.12
C GLU A 63 -9.65 15.47 -3.05
N THR A 64 -8.93 15.92 -4.06
CA THR A 64 -8.20 15.04 -4.97
C THR A 64 -6.77 14.87 -4.45
N MET A 65 -6.36 13.62 -4.26
CA MET A 65 -4.98 13.29 -3.94
C MET A 65 -4.32 12.56 -5.09
N GLU A 66 -3.05 12.89 -5.31
CA GLU A 66 -2.19 12.30 -6.33
C GLU A 66 -1.08 11.48 -5.67
N PHE A 67 -0.83 10.30 -6.24
CA PHE A 67 0.17 9.34 -5.80
C PHE A 67 1.03 8.90 -6.97
N ILE A 68 2.33 8.78 -6.75
CA ILE A 68 3.30 8.23 -7.69
C ILE A 68 3.44 6.73 -7.45
N LEU A 69 3.42 5.97 -8.53
CA LEU A 69 3.60 4.53 -8.54
C LEU A 69 5.05 4.21 -8.89
N GLU A 70 5.77 3.57 -7.96
CA GLU A 70 7.07 2.97 -8.29
C GLU A 70 6.89 1.75 -9.22
N ASN A 71 5.78 1.03 -9.08
CA ASN A 71 5.44 -0.13 -9.90
C ASN A 71 3.99 -0.01 -10.43
N PRO A 72 3.72 -0.45 -11.67
CA PRO A 72 2.36 -0.46 -12.20
C PRO A 72 1.49 -1.44 -11.41
N PHE A 73 0.28 -1.00 -11.04
CA PHE A 73 -0.72 -1.84 -10.37
C PHE A 73 -1.79 -2.29 -11.38
N PRO A 74 -1.83 -3.57 -11.79
CA PRO A 74 -2.73 -4.02 -12.85
C PRO A 74 -4.20 -4.16 -12.42
N THR A 75 -4.49 -4.16 -11.12
CA THR A 75 -5.80 -4.55 -10.57
C THR A 75 -6.66 -3.36 -10.11
N ILE A 76 -6.34 -2.13 -10.51
CA ILE A 76 -7.05 -0.94 -10.07
C ILE A 76 -7.81 -0.34 -11.25
N ALA A 77 -9.12 -0.20 -11.12
CA ALA A 77 -9.98 0.45 -12.11
C ALA A 77 -10.47 1.82 -11.61
N VAL A 78 -10.80 2.70 -12.57
CA VAL A 78 -11.49 3.96 -12.26
C VAL A 78 -12.86 3.64 -11.68
N GLY A 79 -13.21 4.29 -10.57
CA GLY A 79 -14.44 4.04 -9.81
C GLY A 79 -14.28 3.15 -8.59
N ASP A 80 -13.16 2.45 -8.45
CA ASP A 80 -12.93 1.55 -7.32
C ASP A 80 -12.79 2.31 -6.00
N GLN A 81 -13.40 1.76 -4.96
CA GLN A 81 -13.22 2.25 -3.59
C GLN A 81 -12.01 1.54 -2.96
N ILE A 82 -10.92 2.27 -2.77
CA ILE A 82 -9.66 1.69 -2.28
C ILE A 82 -9.12 2.42 -1.06
N LYS A 83 -8.34 1.70 -0.26
CA LYS A 83 -7.47 2.25 0.77
C LYS A 83 -6.04 2.13 0.29
N VAL A 84 -5.37 3.27 0.16
CA VAL A 84 -3.97 3.36 -0.24
C VAL A 84 -3.11 3.58 0.99
N HIS A 85 -1.94 2.94 1.00
CA HIS A 85 -0.85 3.19 1.93
C HIS A 85 0.28 3.85 1.15
N TYR A 86 0.79 4.96 1.66
CA TYR A 86 1.79 5.76 0.98
C TYR A 86 2.82 6.33 1.96
N ARG A 87 3.98 6.71 1.41
CA ARG A 87 5.00 7.50 2.11
C ARG A 87 5.21 8.81 1.39
N GLU A 88 5.54 9.83 2.14
CA GLU A 88 6.05 11.06 1.53
C GLU A 88 7.55 10.91 1.29
N LYS A 89 7.99 11.21 0.06
CA LYS A 89 9.41 11.30 -0.29
C LYS A 89 9.55 12.46 -1.26
N ASP A 90 10.49 13.36 -1.01
CA ASP A 90 10.78 14.49 -1.89
C ASP A 90 9.53 15.36 -2.18
N GLY A 91 8.63 15.51 -1.19
CA GLY A 91 7.37 16.26 -1.31
C GLY A 91 6.30 15.59 -2.19
N ARG A 92 6.47 14.32 -2.54
CA ARG A 92 5.55 13.54 -3.36
C ARG A 92 5.02 12.34 -2.58
N ASN A 93 3.76 11.98 -2.81
CA ASN A 93 3.15 10.82 -2.18
C ASN A 93 3.48 9.57 -3.00
N LEU A 94 4.34 8.70 -2.51
CA LEU A 94 4.66 7.42 -3.14
C LEU A 94 3.74 6.32 -2.64
N LEU A 95 3.02 5.70 -3.57
CA LEU A 95 2.15 4.59 -3.30
C LEU A 95 2.97 3.35 -2.95
N ILE A 96 2.70 2.77 -1.78
CA ILE A 96 3.35 1.55 -1.30
C ILE A 96 2.44 0.35 -1.55
N ARG A 97 1.19 0.43 -1.07
CA ARG A 97 0.22 -0.67 -1.13
C ARG A 97 -1.18 -0.17 -1.37
N VAL A 98 -1.98 -1.01 -2.01
CA VAL A 98 -3.41 -0.80 -2.21
C VAL A 98 -4.18 -1.97 -1.63
N ALA A 99 -5.21 -1.67 -0.86
CA ALA A 99 -6.16 -2.62 -0.34
C ALA A 99 -7.58 -2.22 -0.79
N PRO A 100 -8.45 -3.18 -1.12
CA PRO A 100 -9.85 -2.88 -1.35
C PRO A 100 -10.46 -2.26 -0.09
N SER A 101 -11.11 -1.11 -0.24
CA SER A 101 -11.86 -0.51 0.86
C SER A 101 -13.21 -1.20 0.92
N LYS A 102 -13.38 -2.13 1.86
CA LYS A 102 -14.70 -2.70 2.17
C LYS A 102 -15.57 -1.59 2.77
N LYS A 103 -16.26 -0.83 1.92
CA LYS A 103 -17.50 -0.19 2.33
C LYS A 103 -18.51 -1.31 2.52
N THR A 104 -18.71 -1.77 3.75
CA THR A 104 -19.95 -2.45 4.11
C THR A 104 -21.10 -1.47 3.84
N ALA A 105 -21.74 -1.68 2.69
CA ALA A 105 -23.03 -1.21 2.19
C ALA A 105 -23.57 0.14 2.66
N VAL A 106 -23.72 1.10 1.73
CA VAL A 106 -24.99 1.77 1.37
C VAL A 106 -24.83 2.36 -0.03
N GLY A 107 -25.73 2.02 -0.97
CA GLY A 107 -25.92 2.79 -2.20
C GLY A 107 -25.77 2.02 -3.52
N LYS A 108 -26.70 1.10 -3.80
CA LYS A 108 -27.16 0.91 -5.18
C LYS A 108 -27.85 2.21 -5.62
N SER A 109 -27.12 3.09 -6.30
CA SER A 109 -27.68 4.18 -7.12
C SER A 109 -26.54 4.78 -7.93
N LYS A 110 -26.56 4.90 -9.25
CA LYS A 110 -27.63 4.76 -10.23
C LYS A 110 -26.89 4.52 -11.55
N LYS A 111 -27.28 3.46 -12.26
CA LYS A 111 -27.04 3.30 -13.70
C LYS A 111 -27.26 4.67 -14.35
N GLU A 112 -26.23 5.25 -14.96
CA GLU A 112 -26.41 6.42 -15.83
C GLU A 112 -27.32 5.96 -16.97
N ILE A 113 -28.61 6.23 -16.79
CA ILE A 113 -29.59 6.24 -17.87
C ILE A 113 -29.16 7.43 -18.73
N PRO A 114 -28.87 7.24 -20.03
CA PRO A 114 -28.48 8.34 -20.90
C PRO A 114 -29.57 9.40 -20.85
N LYS A 115 -29.18 10.65 -20.58
CA LYS A 115 -30.07 11.82 -20.60
C LYS A 115 -30.83 11.82 -21.93
N LYS A 116 -32.08 11.38 -21.86
CA LYS A 116 -33.14 11.65 -22.83
C LYS A 116 -33.30 13.17 -22.85
N ALA A 117 -32.65 13.83 -23.81
CA ALA A 117 -33.00 15.19 -24.18
C ALA A 117 -34.47 15.19 -24.60
N LYS A 118 -35.27 16.02 -23.94
CA LYS A 118 -36.68 16.28 -24.19
C LYS A 118 -36.82 17.81 -24.20
N PRO A 119 -37.85 18.36 -24.82
CA PRO A 119 -38.01 18.60 -26.25
C PRO A 119 -38.00 20.12 -26.53
N GLY A 120 -37.27 20.55 -27.55
CA GLY A 120 -37.29 21.94 -28.01
C GLY A 120 -38.51 22.20 -28.91
N ASP A 121 -39.25 23.25 -28.58
CA ASP A 121 -40.34 23.86 -29.33
C ASP A 121 -40.11 23.89 -30.85
N ALA A 122 -40.73 22.95 -31.56
CA ALA A 122 -41.07 23.14 -32.97
C ALA A 122 -42.47 23.75 -33.04
N LYS A 123 -42.49 25.08 -33.05
CA LYS A 123 -43.63 25.93 -33.34
C LYS A 123 -44.32 25.45 -34.62
N ALA A 124 -45.47 24.81 -34.46
CA ALA A 124 -46.39 24.51 -35.55
C ALA A 124 -46.83 25.82 -36.19
N VAL A 125 -46.46 26.01 -37.45
CA VAL A 125 -47.04 27.02 -38.33
C VAL A 125 -48.13 26.32 -39.13
N PRO A 126 -49.42 26.64 -38.93
CA PRO A 126 -50.46 26.23 -39.86
C PRO A 126 -50.54 27.32 -40.96
N VAL A 127 -50.26 26.96 -42.21
CA VAL A 127 -50.71 27.75 -43.36
C VAL A 127 -51.72 26.90 -44.11
N THR A 128 -52.98 27.34 -44.02
CA THR A 128 -54.09 26.92 -44.87
C THR A 128 -54.53 28.16 -45.65
N LYS A 129 -54.28 28.18 -46.95
CA LYS A 129 -55.18 28.73 -47.98
C LYS A 129 -54.69 28.34 -49.36
#